data_AF-A0A3P8INI7-F1
#
_entry.id   AF-A0A3P8INI7-F1
#
_cell.length_a   1.000
_cell.length_b   1.000
_cell.length_c   1.000
_cell.angle_alpha   90.00
_cell.angle_beta   90.00
_cell.angle_gamma   90.00
#
_symmetry.space_group_name_H-M   'P 1'
#
loop_
_entity.id
_entity.type
_entity.pdbx_description
1 polymer ?
#
loop_
_entity_poly.entity_id
_entity_poly.type
_entity_poly.pdbx_seq_one_letter_code
_entity_poly.pdbx_strand_id
1 'polypeptide(L)'
;MNNVKMLPLAMAVVAALCPISVLAQDFTQQQIDAIVAKAVDKALADRQAKIDAAADKKVDVITNPQTTAASPDMAIPFGLKFSGYARYGAQFQTGDQKFVGVDGSYNGASAIGRLGNEGNGGEFQITKAFKSSQGAIWDINVMFDHWSDEVNLKKAYVGVTNVLESNPNAYIWAGRDFHQRPQQGINDYFWMNHDGQGAGVKNFDIGGVQF
;
A
#
# COMPACT_ATOMS: atom_id res chain seq x y z
N MET A 1 32.32 44.14 -37.02
CA MET A 1 32.33 42.66 -36.95
C MET A 1 32.62 42.26 -35.52
N ASN A 2 31.71 41.51 -34.89
CA ASN A 2 32.00 40.51 -33.86
C ASN A 2 30.75 39.64 -33.70
N ASN A 3 30.62 38.68 -34.61
CA ASN A 3 29.66 37.58 -34.53
C ASN A 3 30.15 36.63 -33.43
N VAL A 4 29.49 36.62 -32.27
CA VAL A 4 29.71 35.56 -31.29
C VAL A 4 28.87 34.36 -31.72
N LYS A 5 29.51 33.44 -32.47
CA LYS A 5 29.00 32.08 -32.65
C LYS A 5 29.14 31.32 -31.33
N MET A 6 28.16 31.43 -30.46
CA MET A 6 27.95 30.49 -29.36
C MET A 6 26.47 30.11 -29.41
N LEU A 7 26.18 28.86 -29.75
CA LEU A 7 24.82 28.32 -29.71
C LEU A 7 24.30 28.57 -28.28
N PRO A 8 23.29 29.43 -28.08
CA PRO A 8 22.98 29.93 -26.76
C PRO A 8 22.46 28.76 -25.94
N LEU A 9 23.03 28.57 -24.76
CA LEU A 9 22.59 27.60 -23.75
C LEU A 9 21.05 27.57 -23.59
N ALA A 10 20.40 28.72 -23.81
CA ALA A 10 18.95 28.87 -23.92
C ALA A 10 18.27 27.91 -24.93
N MET A 11 18.83 27.70 -26.12
CA MET A 11 18.28 26.76 -27.12
C MET A 11 18.37 25.30 -26.66
N ALA A 12 19.44 24.95 -25.94
CA ALA A 12 19.61 23.61 -25.38
C ALA A 12 18.63 23.33 -24.23
N VAL A 13 18.35 24.34 -23.39
CA VAL A 13 17.33 24.24 -22.33
C VAL A 13 15.92 24.12 -22.92
N VAL A 14 15.61 24.87 -23.99
CA VAL A 14 14.30 24.80 -24.67
C VAL A 14 14.08 23.42 -25.33
N ALA A 15 15.09 22.85 -25.99
CA ALA A 15 15.01 21.53 -26.60
C ALA A 15 14.86 20.38 -25.58
N ALA A 16 15.44 20.54 -24.37
CA ALA A 16 15.32 19.55 -23.30
C ALA A 16 13.94 19.56 -22.61
N LEU A 17 13.21 20.68 -22.67
CA LEU A 17 11.92 20.86 -21.99
C LEU A 17 10.70 20.69 -22.92
N CYS A 18 10.88 20.80 -24.23
CA CYS A 18 9.80 20.65 -25.23
C CYS A 18 10.33 19.92 -26.50
N PRO A 19 9.80 18.74 -26.88
CA PRO A 19 10.11 18.12 -28.16
C PRO A 19 9.30 18.80 -29.27
N ILE A 20 9.62 20.06 -29.58
CA ILE A 20 9.09 20.75 -30.75
C ILE A 20 10.28 21.00 -31.68
N SER A 21 10.20 20.46 -32.90
CA SER A 21 11.19 20.66 -33.97
C SER A 21 11.49 22.15 -34.14
N VAL A 22 12.73 22.56 -33.90
CA VAL A 22 13.17 23.96 -34.02
C VAL A 22 13.27 24.32 -35.51
N LEU A 23 12.20 24.91 -36.05
CA LEU A 23 12.28 25.71 -37.27
C LEU A 23 12.80 27.10 -36.89
N ALA A 24 13.77 27.61 -37.66
CA ALA A 24 14.38 28.91 -37.47
C ALA A 24 13.34 30.03 -37.68
N GLN A 25 12.76 30.50 -36.58
CA GLN A 25 12.04 31.76 -36.51
C GLN A 25 12.79 32.66 -35.52
N ASP A 26 13.10 33.89 -35.95
CA ASP A 26 13.74 34.90 -35.12
C ASP A 26 12.75 35.37 -34.04
N PHE A 27 12.85 34.79 -32.85
CA PHE A 27 12.10 35.24 -31.68
C PHE A 27 12.78 36.45 -31.05
N THR A 28 12.02 37.49 -30.74
CA THR A 28 12.52 38.64 -29.96
C THR A 28 12.83 38.21 -28.52
N GLN A 29 13.76 38.91 -27.85
CA GLN A 29 14.17 38.58 -26.47
C GLN A 29 12.97 38.47 -25.51
N GLN A 30 11.97 39.34 -25.66
CA GLN A 30 10.72 39.30 -24.86
C GLN A 30 9.88 38.04 -25.11
N GLN A 31 9.87 37.50 -26.33
CA GLN A 31 9.16 36.25 -26.63
C GLN A 31 9.90 35.05 -26.04
N ILE A 32 11.24 35.07 -26.04
CA ILE A 32 12.06 34.04 -25.39
C ILE A 32 11.81 34.04 -23.89
N ASP A 33 11.84 35.21 -23.24
CA ASP A 33 11.62 35.33 -21.80
C ASP A 33 10.22 34.87 -21.40
N ALA A 34 9.19 35.16 -22.21
CA ALA A 34 7.82 34.69 -21.97
C ALA A 34 7.67 33.16 -22.15
N ILE A 35 8.35 32.57 -23.13
CA ILE A 35 8.37 31.11 -23.34
C ILE A 35 9.08 30.42 -22.18
N VAL A 36 10.21 30.98 -21.73
CA VAL A 36 10.99 30.44 -20.61
C VAL A 36 10.20 30.54 -19.31
N ALA A 37 9.57 31.69 -19.02
CA ALA A 37 8.72 31.84 -17.83
C ALA A 37 7.59 30.79 -17.79
N LYS A 38 6.89 30.60 -18.91
CA LYS A 38 5.82 29.60 -19.01
C LYS A 38 6.33 28.16 -18.87
N ALA A 39 7.52 27.87 -19.37
CA ALA A 39 8.16 26.56 -19.22
C ALA A 39 8.61 26.30 -17.77
N VAL A 40 9.12 27.34 -17.09
CA VAL A 40 9.52 27.29 -15.68
C VAL A 40 8.31 27.09 -14.78
N ASP A 41 7.22 27.84 -14.99
CA ASP A 41 5.99 27.69 -14.21
C ASP A 41 5.39 26.28 -14.36
N LYS A 42 5.39 25.74 -15.59
CA LYS A 42 4.95 24.36 -15.84
C LYS A 42 5.87 23.34 -15.15
N ALA A 43 7.19 23.52 -15.22
CA ALA A 43 8.13 22.63 -14.57
C ALA A 43 8.02 22.67 -13.04
N LEU A 44 7.74 23.84 -12.46
CA LEU A 44 7.47 23.99 -11.03
C LEU A 44 6.15 23.31 -10.64
N ALA A 45 5.08 23.50 -11.41
CA ALA A 45 3.79 22.84 -11.17
C ALA A 45 3.91 21.30 -11.27
N ASP A 46 4.59 20.79 -12.29
CA ASP A 46 4.83 19.35 -12.46
C ASP A 46 5.70 18.78 -11.33
N ARG A 47 6.66 19.57 -10.83
CA ARG A 47 7.51 19.18 -9.69
C ARG A 47 6.75 19.20 -8.38
N GLN A 48 5.87 20.18 -8.17
CA GLN A 48 5.00 20.26 -7.00
C GLN A 48 4.02 19.09 -7.00
N ALA A 49 3.36 18.79 -8.13
CA ALA A 49 2.49 17.63 -8.26
C ALA A 49 3.23 16.30 -7.99
N LYS A 50 4.51 16.19 -8.40
CA LYS A 50 5.35 15.02 -8.06
C LYS A 50 5.75 14.97 -6.59
N ILE A 51 5.97 16.12 -5.95
CA ILE A 51 6.27 16.21 -4.51
C ILE A 51 5.02 15.86 -3.70
N ASP A 52 3.85 16.37 -4.08
CA ASP A 52 2.56 16.07 -3.44
C ASP A 52 2.22 14.58 -3.60
N ALA A 53 2.36 14.03 -4.82
CA ALA A 53 2.20 12.61 -5.08
C ALA A 53 3.24 11.72 -4.36
N ALA A 54 4.42 12.26 -4.03
CA ALA A 54 5.44 11.56 -3.25
C ALA A 54 5.23 11.72 -1.73
N ALA A 55 4.61 12.81 -1.28
CA ALA A 55 4.18 13.02 0.09
C ALA A 55 3.05 12.05 0.46
N ASP A 56 2.10 11.81 -0.46
CA ASP A 56 1.08 10.76 -0.36
C ASP A 56 1.69 9.35 -0.39
N LYS A 57 2.92 9.22 -0.88
CA LYS A 57 3.66 7.97 -1.02
C LYS A 57 4.81 7.83 -0.03
N LYS A 58 4.79 8.58 1.08
CA LYS A 58 5.60 8.23 2.26
C LYS A 58 5.08 6.92 2.85
N VAL A 59 5.47 5.84 2.19
CA VAL A 59 5.49 4.49 2.69
C VAL A 59 6.43 4.53 3.87
N ASP A 60 5.87 4.40 5.07
CA ASP A 60 6.64 3.99 6.23
C ASP A 60 7.45 2.76 5.81
N VAL A 61 8.78 2.90 5.78
CA VAL A 61 9.73 1.79 5.64
C VAL A 61 9.83 1.07 6.98
N ILE A 62 8.66 0.74 7.52
CA ILE A 62 8.43 -0.31 8.48
C ILE A 62 7.41 -1.16 7.76
N THR A 63 7.85 -2.29 7.21
CA THR A 63 6.97 -3.38 6.84
C THR A 63 6.24 -3.81 8.10
N ASN A 64 5.18 -3.08 8.41
CA ASN A 64 4.24 -3.39 9.45
C ASN A 64 3.12 -4.11 8.71
N PRO A 65 2.93 -5.43 8.86
CA PRO A 65 1.70 -6.08 8.41
C PRO A 65 0.53 -5.74 9.35
N GLN A 66 0.48 -4.51 9.89
CA GLN A 66 -0.81 -3.87 9.93
C GLN A 66 -1.17 -3.60 8.47
N THR A 67 -2.04 -4.45 7.93
CA THR A 67 -3.05 -3.93 7.02
C THR A 67 -3.60 -2.67 7.66
N THR A 68 -3.12 -1.50 7.24
CA THR A 68 -3.93 -0.29 7.28
C THR A 68 -5.30 -0.76 6.83
N ALA A 69 -6.33 -0.54 7.67
CA ALA A 69 -7.69 -0.85 7.26
C ALA A 69 -7.81 -0.26 5.86
N ALA A 70 -7.95 -1.13 4.86
CA ALA A 70 -7.81 -0.69 3.48
C ALA A 70 -8.78 0.47 3.35
N SER A 71 -8.26 1.68 3.08
CA SER A 71 -9.12 2.82 2.81
C SER A 71 -10.07 2.31 1.74
N PRO A 72 -11.39 2.27 2.02
CA PRO A 72 -12.32 1.58 1.13
C PRO A 72 -12.13 2.22 -0.23
N ASP A 73 -11.66 1.40 -1.17
CA ASP A 73 -11.43 1.87 -2.53
C ASP A 73 -12.79 2.37 -3.02
N MET A 74 -12.91 3.70 -3.13
CA MET A 74 -14.14 4.38 -3.50
C MET A 74 -14.60 3.98 -4.91
N ALA A 75 -13.68 3.42 -5.70
CA ALA A 75 -14.00 2.66 -6.90
C ALA A 75 -14.27 1.20 -6.48
N ILE A 76 -15.49 0.88 -6.08
CA ILE A 76 -15.91 -0.51 -5.88
C ILE A 76 -15.77 -1.22 -7.24
N PRO A 77 -14.75 -2.07 -7.48
CA PRO A 77 -14.73 -2.88 -8.68
C PRO A 77 -15.90 -3.83 -8.51
N PHE A 78 -16.76 -3.91 -9.52
CA PHE A 78 -17.99 -4.71 -9.46
C PHE A 78 -17.65 -6.17 -9.16
N GLY A 79 -17.80 -6.57 -7.90
CA GLY A 79 -17.88 -7.96 -7.47
C GLY A 79 -16.55 -8.58 -7.03
N LEU A 80 -16.37 -8.67 -5.71
CA LEU A 80 -15.44 -9.59 -5.05
C LEU A 80 -13.94 -9.27 -5.17
N LYS A 81 -13.29 -9.03 -4.03
CA LYS A 81 -11.84 -8.95 -3.90
C LYS A 81 -11.31 -10.26 -3.33
N PHE A 82 -10.33 -10.84 -3.99
CA PHE A 82 -9.53 -11.94 -3.46
C PHE A 82 -8.21 -11.40 -2.90
N SER A 83 -7.82 -11.90 -1.74
CA SER A 83 -6.54 -11.57 -1.09
C SER A 83 -6.07 -12.76 -0.26
N GLY A 84 -4.80 -12.80 0.10
CA GLY A 84 -4.28 -13.93 0.88
C GLY A 84 -2.77 -13.93 0.98
N TYR A 85 -2.26 -14.95 1.63
CA TYR A 85 -0.84 -15.27 1.77
C TYR A 85 -0.66 -16.77 1.59
N ALA A 86 0.37 -17.21 0.88
CA ALA A 86 0.64 -18.64 0.76
C ALA A 86 2.13 -18.89 0.59
N ARG A 87 2.57 -20.05 1.09
CA ARG A 87 3.90 -20.59 0.85
C ARG A 87 3.80 -22.07 0.50
N TYR A 88 4.40 -22.42 -0.62
CA TYR A 88 4.48 -23.79 -1.10
C TYR A 88 5.88 -24.05 -1.65
N GLY A 89 6.45 -25.18 -1.25
CA GLY A 89 7.78 -25.59 -1.65
C GLY A 89 7.97 -27.09 -1.51
N ALA A 90 9.16 -27.52 -1.90
CA ALA A 90 9.66 -28.86 -1.71
C ALA A 90 10.95 -28.80 -0.88
N GLN A 91 11.13 -29.82 -0.04
CA GLN A 91 12.31 -29.95 0.79
C GLN A 91 12.66 -31.43 0.93
N PHE A 92 13.96 -31.70 1.02
CA PHE A 92 14.51 -33.05 1.22
C PHE A 92 15.19 -33.12 2.59
N GLN A 93 14.98 -34.21 3.30
CA GLN A 93 15.60 -34.50 4.59
C GLN A 93 16.63 -35.61 4.39
N THR A 94 17.89 -35.32 4.67
CA THR A 94 19.01 -36.30 4.59
C THR A 94 19.39 -36.85 5.97
N GLY A 95 18.99 -36.19 7.06
CA GLY A 95 19.35 -36.54 8.45
C GLY A 95 18.14 -36.50 9.40
N ASP A 96 18.36 -36.23 10.70
CA ASP A 96 17.35 -36.45 11.74
C ASP A 96 16.18 -35.43 11.75
N GLN A 97 16.43 -34.18 11.35
CA GLN A 97 15.41 -33.12 11.37
C GLN A 97 15.15 -32.52 9.99
N LYS A 98 13.86 -32.30 9.69
CA LYS A 98 13.38 -31.65 8.45
C LYS A 98 13.48 -30.13 8.50
N PHE A 99 13.34 -29.56 9.71
CA PHE A 99 13.40 -28.13 9.98
C PHE A 99 14.29 -27.91 11.20
N VAL A 100 15.00 -26.80 11.21
CA VAL A 100 15.86 -26.41 12.33
C VAL A 100 15.06 -25.55 13.28
N GLY A 101 15.02 -25.93 14.56
CA GLY A 101 14.40 -25.17 15.63
C GLY A 101 15.39 -24.90 16.75
N VAL A 102 15.14 -23.84 17.53
CA VAL A 102 15.82 -23.61 18.81
C VAL A 102 14.78 -23.63 19.91
N ASP A 103 15.21 -24.09 21.08
CA ASP A 103 14.36 -24.13 22.26
C ASP A 103 13.98 -22.69 22.67
N GLY A 104 12.70 -22.47 23.00
CA GLY A 104 12.17 -21.13 23.27
C GLY A 104 11.63 -20.35 22.05
N SER A 105 11.35 -21.01 20.92
CA SER A 105 10.47 -20.45 19.89
C SER A 105 9.14 -20.01 20.52
N TYR A 106 8.89 -18.71 20.53
CA TYR A 106 7.70 -18.12 21.12
C TYR A 106 6.63 -17.93 20.04
N ASN A 107 5.39 -18.32 20.33
CA ASN A 107 4.23 -18.10 19.46
C ASN A 107 4.34 -18.71 18.05
N GLY A 108 5.06 -19.83 17.89
CA GLY A 108 5.21 -20.53 16.61
C GLY A 108 6.19 -19.89 15.62
N ALA A 109 6.90 -18.85 16.02
CA ALA A 109 7.88 -18.15 15.17
C ALA A 109 9.19 -18.94 15.02
N SER A 110 9.77 -18.95 13.83
CA SER A 110 11.11 -19.52 13.65
C SER A 110 12.14 -18.57 14.23
N ALA A 111 12.53 -18.79 15.49
CA ALA A 111 13.46 -17.94 16.24
C ALA A 111 14.83 -17.73 15.53
N ILE A 112 15.17 -18.57 14.55
CA ILE A 112 16.41 -18.50 13.75
C ILE A 112 16.19 -18.03 12.30
N GLY A 113 14.94 -17.86 11.86
CA GLY A 113 14.60 -17.45 10.49
C GLY A 113 13.84 -18.50 9.68
N ARG A 114 13.01 -18.03 8.76
CA ARG A 114 12.03 -18.85 8.03
C ARG A 114 12.51 -19.33 6.65
N LEU A 115 13.59 -18.76 6.11
CA LEU A 115 14.06 -19.06 4.76
C LEU A 115 14.49 -20.53 4.63
N GLY A 116 13.80 -21.29 3.77
CA GLY A 116 14.06 -22.72 3.58
C GLY A 116 13.72 -23.59 4.80
N ASN A 117 13.01 -23.04 5.79
CA ASN A 117 12.80 -23.67 7.09
C ASN A 117 11.32 -23.75 7.49
N GLU A 118 10.43 -23.91 6.51
CA GLU A 118 8.97 -23.94 6.75
C GLU A 118 8.24 -25.00 5.93
N GLY A 119 7.10 -25.46 6.47
CA GLY A 119 6.13 -26.27 5.74
C GLY A 119 5.20 -25.46 4.84
N ASN A 120 4.34 -26.17 4.13
CA ASN A 120 3.40 -25.60 3.15
C ASN A 120 2.10 -25.15 3.82
N GLY A 121 1.45 -24.16 3.20
CA GLY A 121 0.09 -23.73 3.54
C GLY A 121 -0.18 -22.27 3.16
N GLY A 122 -1.35 -21.78 3.50
CA GLY A 122 -1.75 -20.41 3.19
C GLY A 122 -3.09 -19.99 3.78
N GLU A 123 -3.37 -18.71 3.63
CA GLU A 123 -4.58 -18.01 4.02
C GLU A 123 -5.21 -17.38 2.77
N PHE A 124 -6.52 -17.53 2.64
CA PHE A 124 -7.28 -17.11 1.47
C PHE A 124 -8.53 -16.35 1.94
N GLN A 125 -8.60 -15.07 1.59
CA GLN A 125 -9.67 -14.16 1.94
C GLN A 125 -10.47 -13.72 0.72
N ILE A 126 -11.78 -13.74 0.89
CA ILE A 126 -12.77 -13.19 -0.02
C ILE A 126 -13.44 -12.01 0.67
N THR A 127 -13.45 -10.87 0.00
CA THR A 127 -14.12 -9.65 0.44
C THR A 127 -15.17 -9.22 -0.57
N LYS A 128 -16.38 -8.92 -0.12
CA LYS A 128 -17.42 -8.29 -0.95
C LYS A 128 -17.75 -6.92 -0.39
N ALA A 129 -17.54 -5.88 -1.19
CA ALA A 129 -17.92 -4.51 -0.85
C ALA A 129 -19.16 -4.07 -1.66
N PHE A 130 -20.03 -3.26 -1.05
CA PHE A 130 -21.18 -2.66 -1.72
C PHE A 130 -21.56 -1.32 -1.08
N LYS A 131 -22.08 -0.41 -1.90
CA LYS A 131 -22.55 0.91 -1.46
C LYS A 131 -24.07 0.93 -1.38
N SER A 132 -24.59 1.35 -0.23
CA SER A 132 -26.03 1.57 -0.04
C SER A 132 -26.51 2.80 -0.81
N SER A 133 -27.82 2.92 -1.02
CA SER A 133 -28.44 4.11 -1.63
C SER A 133 -28.19 5.40 -0.83
N GLN A 134 -27.99 5.27 0.49
CA GLN A 134 -27.68 6.38 1.40
C GLN A 134 -26.18 6.71 1.47
N GLY A 135 -25.35 6.01 0.69
CA GLY A 135 -23.92 6.33 0.58
C GLY A 135 -22.99 5.55 1.52
N ALA A 136 -23.52 4.88 2.55
CA ALA A 136 -22.73 3.99 3.40
C ALA A 136 -22.10 2.86 2.59
N ILE A 137 -20.83 2.56 2.86
CA ILE A 137 -20.06 1.53 2.16
C ILE A 137 -19.84 0.37 3.13
N TRP A 138 -20.35 -0.79 2.76
CA TRP A 138 -20.26 -2.02 3.55
C TRP A 138 -19.24 -2.97 2.92
N ASP A 139 -18.55 -3.74 3.75
CA ASP A 139 -17.77 -4.89 3.33
C ASP A 139 -18.06 -6.12 4.19
N ILE A 140 -18.00 -7.29 3.55
CA ILE A 140 -18.11 -8.60 4.19
C ILE A 140 -16.84 -9.37 3.86
N ASN A 141 -16.18 -9.91 4.88
CA ASN A 141 -14.88 -10.54 4.75
C ASN A 141 -14.90 -11.94 5.36
N VAL A 142 -14.45 -12.91 4.59
CA VAL A 142 -14.30 -14.30 5.04
C VAL A 142 -12.91 -14.77 4.66
N MET A 143 -12.15 -15.29 5.62
CA MET A 143 -10.83 -15.87 5.38
C MET A 143 -10.76 -17.29 5.91
N PHE A 144 -10.30 -18.19 5.05
CA PHE A 144 -9.94 -19.55 5.40
C PHE A 144 -8.42 -19.67 5.42
N ASP A 145 -7.90 -20.48 6.32
CA ASP A 145 -6.52 -20.93 6.22
C ASP A 145 -6.45 -22.44 5.99
N HIS A 146 -5.29 -22.85 5.50
CA HIS A 146 -4.93 -24.22 5.32
C HIS A 146 -3.47 -24.38 5.71
N TRP A 147 -3.23 -25.18 6.74
CA TRP A 147 -1.90 -25.57 7.17
C TRP A 147 -1.89 -27.07 7.37
N SER A 148 -0.95 -27.77 6.75
CA SER A 148 -0.91 -29.24 6.71
C SER A 148 -2.21 -29.84 6.16
N ASP A 149 -3.00 -30.56 6.96
CA ASP A 149 -4.23 -31.24 6.52
C ASP A 149 -5.50 -30.54 7.04
N GLU A 150 -5.34 -29.42 7.73
CA GLU A 150 -6.43 -28.72 8.39
C GLU A 150 -6.88 -27.52 7.56
N VAL A 151 -8.18 -27.20 7.66
CA VAL A 151 -8.77 -25.97 7.12
C VAL A 151 -9.53 -25.28 8.24
N ASN A 152 -9.24 -24.01 8.51
CA ASN A 152 -9.94 -23.24 9.54
C ASN A 152 -10.56 -21.96 8.99
N LEU A 153 -11.67 -21.54 9.59
CA LEU A 153 -12.22 -20.20 9.40
C LEU A 153 -11.47 -19.22 10.31
N LYS A 154 -10.60 -18.40 9.73
CA LYS A 154 -9.77 -17.45 10.48
C LYS A 154 -10.39 -16.08 10.63
N LYS A 155 -11.10 -15.59 9.60
CA LYS A 155 -11.81 -14.30 9.65
C LYS A 155 -13.23 -14.47 9.16
N ALA A 156 -14.16 -13.81 9.84
CA ALA A 156 -15.56 -13.67 9.46
C ALA A 156 -16.09 -12.40 10.12
N TYR A 157 -16.04 -11.28 9.39
CA TYR A 157 -16.43 -9.98 9.92
C TYR A 157 -17.06 -9.09 8.86
N VAL A 158 -17.82 -8.11 9.34
CA VAL A 158 -18.45 -7.07 8.53
C VAL A 158 -17.89 -5.73 8.97
N GLY A 159 -17.68 -4.85 8.00
CA GLY A 159 -17.32 -3.47 8.25
C GLY A 159 -18.20 -2.48 7.49
N VAL A 160 -18.25 -1.27 8.00
CA VAL A 160 -18.96 -0.16 7.37
C VAL A 160 -18.21 1.15 7.56
N THR A 161 -18.18 1.97 6.51
CA THR A 161 -17.71 3.35 6.58
C THR A 161 -18.74 4.31 5.99
N ASN A 162 -18.48 5.61 6.08
CA ASN A 162 -19.35 6.67 5.57
C ASN A 162 -20.76 6.62 6.17
N VAL A 163 -20.83 6.39 7.49
CA VAL A 163 -22.07 6.34 8.28
C VAL A 163 -22.17 7.46 9.32
N LEU A 164 -21.06 8.10 9.68
CA LEU A 164 -21.03 9.23 10.60
C LEU A 164 -20.72 10.51 9.82
N GLU A 165 -21.65 11.47 9.77
CA GLU A 165 -21.44 12.72 9.03
C GLU A 165 -20.24 13.52 9.53
N SER A 166 -20.01 13.52 10.85
CA SER A 166 -18.85 14.18 11.48
C SER A 166 -17.53 13.45 11.23
N ASN A 167 -17.58 12.20 10.76
CA ASN A 167 -16.45 11.28 10.69
C ASN A 167 -16.65 10.30 9.52
N PRO A 168 -16.73 10.79 8.26
CA PRO A 168 -17.13 9.95 7.12
C PRO A 168 -16.13 8.83 6.83
N ASN A 169 -14.88 8.99 7.27
CA ASN A 169 -13.81 8.00 7.09
C ASN A 169 -13.74 6.96 8.22
N ALA A 170 -14.50 7.12 9.30
CA ALA A 170 -14.51 6.16 10.39
C ALA A 170 -15.00 4.80 9.88
N TYR A 171 -14.29 3.75 10.24
CA TYR A 171 -14.57 2.38 9.85
C TYR A 171 -14.99 1.57 11.08
N ILE A 172 -16.27 1.22 11.15
CA ILE A 172 -16.86 0.45 12.24
C ILE A 172 -16.89 -1.01 11.81
N TRP A 173 -16.41 -1.92 12.66
CA TRP A 173 -16.35 -3.35 12.33
C TRP A 173 -16.83 -4.21 13.49
N ALA A 174 -17.32 -5.41 13.16
CA ALA A 174 -17.66 -6.45 14.12
C ALA A 174 -17.50 -7.84 13.52
N GLY A 175 -17.00 -8.79 14.30
CA GLY A 175 -16.77 -10.16 13.87
C GLY A 175 -15.43 -10.72 14.35
N ARG A 176 -15.03 -11.82 13.72
CA ARG A 176 -13.69 -12.38 13.90
C ARG A 176 -12.74 -11.77 12.87
N ASP A 177 -11.71 -11.07 13.32
CA ASP A 177 -10.76 -10.38 12.43
C ASP A 177 -9.36 -10.31 13.06
N PHE A 178 -8.37 -10.02 12.22
CA PHE A 178 -6.99 -9.83 12.63
C PHE A 178 -6.73 -8.39 13.07
N HIS A 179 -6.12 -8.22 14.25
CA HIS A 179 -5.95 -6.91 14.86
C HIS A 179 -4.56 -6.71 15.42
N GLN A 180 -3.96 -5.56 15.07
CA GLN A 180 -2.70 -5.09 15.64
C GLN A 180 -1.62 -6.17 15.63
N ARG A 181 -1.29 -6.66 14.43
CA ARG A 181 -0.33 -7.75 14.18
C ARG A 181 0.99 -7.26 13.57
N PRO A 182 1.78 -6.43 14.26
CA PRO A 182 3.11 -6.12 13.79
C PRO A 182 3.98 -7.38 13.86
N GLN A 183 4.67 -7.66 12.76
CA GLN A 183 5.41 -8.91 12.56
C GLN A 183 6.79 -8.60 12.01
N GLN A 184 7.77 -9.38 12.44
CA GLN A 184 9.07 -9.48 11.80
C GLN A 184 9.01 -10.57 10.72
N GLY A 185 9.16 -10.17 9.45
CA GLY A 185 8.97 -11.10 8.33
C GLY A 185 10.01 -12.22 8.25
N ILE A 186 11.25 -11.98 8.68
CA ILE A 186 12.37 -12.94 8.54
C ILE A 186 12.19 -14.17 9.44
N ASN A 187 11.66 -14.00 10.64
CA ASN A 187 11.48 -15.05 11.65
C ASN A 187 10.01 -15.42 11.89
N ASP A 188 9.08 -14.81 11.15
CA ASP A 188 7.63 -15.00 11.32
C ASP A 188 7.13 -14.64 12.74
N TYR A 189 7.77 -13.67 13.39
CA TYR A 189 7.51 -13.34 14.79
C TYR A 189 6.55 -12.17 14.94
N PHE A 190 5.41 -12.42 15.58
CA PHE A 190 4.45 -11.40 15.99
C PHE A 190 4.75 -10.95 17.43
N TRP A 191 5.18 -9.70 17.59
CA TRP A 191 5.43 -9.14 18.93
C TRP A 191 4.18 -8.53 19.58
N MET A 192 3.09 -8.39 18.81
CA MET A 192 1.76 -8.07 19.30
C MET A 192 0.74 -8.78 18.40
N ASN A 193 -0.35 -9.28 19.00
CA ASN A 193 -1.44 -9.94 18.29
C ASN A 193 -2.72 -9.85 19.14
N HIS A 194 -3.79 -9.29 18.58
CA HIS A 194 -5.11 -9.19 19.21
C HIS A 194 -6.21 -9.83 18.35
N ASP A 195 -5.85 -10.88 17.61
CA ASP A 195 -6.77 -11.63 16.75
C ASP A 195 -7.87 -12.29 17.58
N GLY A 196 -9.11 -12.16 17.13
CA GLY A 196 -10.20 -12.75 17.86
C GLY A 196 -11.57 -12.23 17.43
N GLN A 197 -12.56 -12.64 18.20
CA GLN A 197 -13.92 -12.14 18.09
C GLN A 197 -14.01 -10.80 18.80
N GLY A 198 -14.50 -9.77 18.12
CA GLY A 198 -14.65 -8.45 18.71
C GLY A 198 -15.43 -7.49 17.84
N ALA A 199 -15.31 -6.21 18.19
CA ALA A 199 -15.80 -5.08 17.43
C ALA A 199 -14.94 -3.85 17.75
N GLY A 200 -14.99 -2.84 16.90
CA GLY A 200 -14.28 -1.59 17.13
C GLY A 200 -14.49 -0.56 16.03
N VAL A 201 -13.79 0.56 16.18
CA VAL A 201 -13.75 1.64 15.19
C VAL A 201 -12.29 1.89 14.85
N LYS A 202 -12.00 2.10 13.56
CA LYS A 202 -10.71 2.52 13.03
C LYS A 202 -10.89 3.85 12.29
N ASN A 203 -9.83 4.62 12.14
CA ASN A 203 -9.79 5.88 11.41
C ASN A 203 -10.77 6.92 11.97
N PHE A 204 -10.99 6.92 13.28
CA PHE A 204 -11.82 7.92 13.92
C PHE A 204 -11.02 9.21 14.14
N ASP A 205 -11.48 10.31 13.57
CA ASP A 205 -10.81 11.61 13.64
C ASP A 205 -11.27 12.39 14.88
N ILE A 206 -10.27 12.76 15.69
CA ILE A 206 -10.43 13.69 16.80
C ILE A 206 -9.47 14.86 16.57
N GLY A 207 -9.98 15.91 15.94
CA GLY A 207 -9.24 17.16 15.77
C GLY A 207 -8.02 17.05 14.84
N GLY A 208 -8.12 16.23 13.79
CA GLY A 208 -7.07 16.00 12.80
C GLY A 208 -6.11 14.86 13.16
N VAL A 209 -6.35 14.15 14.26
CA VAL A 209 -5.62 12.94 14.65
C VAL A 209 -6.54 11.73 14.50
N GLN A 210 -6.08 10.70 13.80
CA GLN A 210 -6.82 9.47 13.57
C GLN A 210 -6.44 8.39 14.58
N PHE A 211 -7.47 7.67 15.06
CA PHE A 211 -7.36 6.55 15.99
C PHE A 211 -7.93 5.26 15.38
#